data_AF-A0ABC9A5Y9-F1
#
_entry.id   AF-A0ABC9A5Y9-F1
#
_cell.length_a   1.000
_cell.length_b   1.000
_cell.length_c   1.000
_cell.angle_alpha   90.00
_cell.angle_beta   90.00
_cell.angle_gamma   90.00
#
_symmetry.space_group_name_H-M   'P 1'
#
loop_
_entity.id
_entity.type
_entity.pdbx_description
1 polymer ?
#
loop_
_entity_poly.entity_id
_entity_poly.type
_entity_poly.pdbx_seq_one_letter_code
_entity_poly.pdbx_strand_id
1 'polypeptide(L)'
;MAAAVAYRKRSASPFLDEVVPAPPHLAKRGRFSPCRGVAAAAPSLAFDPLDALRRIFPDAGPGEVEACFAASGRNVHATVEAFRARQRQAKEREAAAARVAAASSVEECAGVLVEHLSAAADAADATTRASWFLKLVEGAVAKRSAAEVAALREENTALAARAEAAERDNGVLRRGVAAQHRRQEELERENGVLKRGVAVLHRRQEEAERAAEEMRKKVAELAAANYALSVQARAGADSCRFQAFRGPDVF
;
A
#
# COMPACT_ATOMS: atom_id res chain seq x y z
N MET A 1 9.02 -48.61 49.19
CA MET A 1 9.59 -49.59 48.24
C MET A 1 11.02 -49.12 47.96
N ALA A 2 12.10 -49.64 48.58
CA ALA A 2 12.70 -50.98 48.41
C ALA A 2 12.73 -51.37 46.92
N ALA A 3 13.87 -51.57 46.25
CA ALA A 3 14.97 -52.44 46.67
C ALA A 3 16.37 -51.96 46.23
N ALA A 4 17.35 -52.43 46.99
CA ALA A 4 18.78 -52.36 46.77
C ALA A 4 19.31 -53.67 46.16
N VAL A 5 20.66 -53.74 46.08
CA VAL A 5 21.55 -54.90 45.86
C VAL A 5 22.07 -54.99 44.41
N ALA A 6 23.26 -54.49 44.05
CA ALA A 6 24.64 -54.88 44.45
C ALA A 6 25.02 -56.28 43.89
N TYR A 7 26.23 -56.65 43.45
CA TYR A 7 27.59 -56.19 43.73
C TYR A 7 28.59 -57.03 42.89
N ARG A 8 29.89 -56.62 42.90
CA ARG A 8 31.15 -57.41 42.72
C ARG A 8 31.83 -57.46 41.34
N LYS A 9 33.17 -57.39 41.23
CA LYS A 9 34.29 -56.94 42.10
C LYS A 9 35.62 -57.16 41.32
N ARG A 10 36.57 -56.22 41.47
CA ARG A 10 38.06 -56.32 41.68
C ARG A 10 38.89 -57.04 40.60
N SER A 11 40.06 -56.53 40.22
CA SER A 11 41.30 -56.28 41.00
C SER A 11 42.27 -55.43 40.12
N ALA A 12 43.44 -54.89 40.50
CA ALA A 12 44.17 -54.56 41.73
C ALA A 12 45.32 -53.62 41.28
N SER A 13 45.72 -52.68 42.12
CA SER A 13 46.98 -51.90 42.05
C SER A 13 48.06 -52.60 42.93
N PRO A 14 49.32 -52.11 43.17
CA PRO A 14 50.04 -50.90 42.69
C PRO A 14 51.60 -51.07 42.47
N PHE A 15 52.29 -49.94 42.16
CA PHE A 15 53.70 -49.52 42.44
C PHE A 15 54.90 -50.48 42.23
N LEU A 16 55.91 -50.04 41.46
CA LEU A 16 57.25 -49.60 41.96
C LEU A 16 58.17 -49.03 40.85
N ASP A 17 59.05 -48.13 41.30
CA ASP A 17 60.23 -47.55 40.64
C ASP A 17 61.12 -48.58 39.94
N GLU A 18 61.73 -48.22 38.80
CA GLU A 18 63.12 -48.60 38.52
C GLU A 18 63.80 -47.70 37.47
N VAL A 19 65.08 -47.46 37.74
CA VAL A 19 65.99 -46.45 37.20
C VAL A 19 67.04 -47.16 36.33
N VAL A 20 67.11 -46.82 35.01
CA VAL A 20 68.34 -46.76 34.16
C VAL A 20 69.07 -48.13 33.93
N PRO A 21 70.02 -48.35 32.97
CA PRO A 21 70.63 -47.51 31.93
C PRO A 21 70.61 -48.05 30.48
N ALA A 22 70.99 -47.16 29.55
CA ALA A 22 71.53 -47.49 28.22
C ALA A 22 72.89 -48.20 28.29
N PRO A 23 73.24 -49.03 27.28
CA PRO A 23 74.64 -49.40 27.04
C PRO A 23 75.26 -48.76 25.77
N PRO A 24 76.59 -48.52 25.78
CA PRO A 24 77.40 -47.93 24.70
C PRO A 24 77.75 -49.00 23.62
N HIS A 25 78.50 -48.83 22.52
CA HIS A 25 79.88 -48.36 22.40
C HIS A 25 80.26 -48.12 20.92
N LEU A 26 80.94 -46.99 20.69
CA LEU A 26 82.21 -46.85 19.97
C LEU A 26 82.38 -47.42 18.53
N ALA A 27 82.49 -46.43 17.64
CA ALA A 27 83.63 -46.22 16.75
C ALA A 27 83.74 -47.09 15.48
N LYS A 28 83.59 -46.42 14.33
CA LYS A 28 84.62 -46.46 13.29
C LYS A 28 84.64 -45.14 12.50
N ARG A 29 85.85 -44.58 12.46
CA ARG A 29 86.27 -43.38 11.76
C ARG A 29 86.10 -43.57 10.25
N GLY A 30 85.43 -42.63 9.59
CA GLY A 30 85.53 -42.42 8.15
C GLY A 30 86.02 -40.99 7.91
N ARG A 31 87.31 -40.84 7.60
CA ARG A 31 87.88 -39.57 7.15
C ARG A 31 87.28 -39.24 5.79
N PHE A 32 86.72 -38.05 5.61
CA PHE A 32 86.64 -37.42 4.29
C PHE A 32 87.14 -35.98 4.37
N SER A 33 87.95 -35.67 3.37
CA SER A 33 88.78 -34.50 3.14
C SER A 33 87.94 -33.21 2.96
N PRO A 34 88.44 -32.02 3.36
CA PRO A 34 87.77 -30.76 3.07
C PRO A 34 88.07 -30.35 1.63
N CYS A 35 87.11 -30.55 0.72
CA CYS A 35 87.14 -29.86 -0.57
C CYS A 35 86.63 -28.43 -0.37
N ARG A 36 87.53 -27.49 -0.63
CA ARG A 36 87.29 -26.05 -0.63
C ARG A 36 86.52 -25.67 -1.89
N GLY A 37 85.40 -24.96 -1.71
CA GLY A 37 84.82 -24.07 -2.71
C GLY A 37 83.90 -24.68 -3.75
N VAL A 38 82.61 -24.76 -3.44
CA VAL A 38 81.54 -24.35 -4.36
C VAL A 38 80.47 -23.72 -3.48
N ALA A 39 80.13 -22.45 -3.74
CA ALA A 39 78.98 -21.81 -3.13
C ALA A 39 77.75 -22.71 -3.40
N ALA A 40 77.08 -23.17 -2.35
CA ALA A 40 75.81 -23.84 -2.48
C ALA A 40 74.80 -22.81 -3.00
N ALA A 41 74.72 -22.67 -4.32
CA ALA A 41 73.54 -22.13 -4.96
C ALA A 41 72.42 -23.10 -4.60
N ALA A 42 71.49 -22.63 -3.76
CA ALA A 42 70.21 -23.29 -3.57
C ALA A 42 69.61 -23.58 -4.96
N PRO A 43 68.96 -24.74 -5.17
CA PRO A 43 68.34 -25.02 -6.45
C PRO A 43 67.37 -23.89 -6.79
N SER A 44 67.63 -23.20 -7.89
CA SER A 44 66.73 -22.21 -8.46
C SER A 44 65.46 -22.94 -8.88
N LEU A 45 64.41 -22.87 -8.04
CA LEU A 45 63.06 -23.19 -8.46
C LEU A 45 62.80 -22.38 -9.73
N ALA A 46 62.54 -23.04 -10.86
CA ALA A 46 62.15 -22.41 -12.12
C ALA A 46 60.74 -21.78 -12.06
N PHE A 47 60.29 -21.41 -10.87
CA PHE A 47 58.93 -21.08 -10.54
C PHE A 47 58.92 -19.82 -9.69
N ASP A 48 58.37 -18.73 -10.23
CA ASP A 48 58.15 -17.51 -9.46
C ASP A 48 56.98 -17.73 -8.49
N PRO A 49 57.19 -17.68 -7.16
CA PRO A 49 56.13 -17.86 -6.18
C PRO A 49 54.98 -16.85 -6.32
N LEU A 50 55.23 -15.67 -6.88
CA LEU A 50 54.17 -14.69 -7.16
C LEU A 50 53.24 -15.14 -8.29
N ASP A 51 53.80 -15.74 -9.36
CA ASP A 51 53.01 -16.27 -10.46
C ASP A 51 52.14 -17.46 -10.02
N ALA A 52 52.62 -18.24 -9.05
CA ALA A 52 51.83 -19.26 -8.38
C ALA A 52 50.61 -18.68 -7.67
N LEU A 53 50.82 -17.62 -6.88
CA LEU A 53 49.78 -16.99 -6.08
C LEU A 53 48.73 -16.31 -6.97
N ARG A 54 49.14 -15.67 -8.06
CA ARG A 54 48.22 -15.11 -9.07
C ARG A 54 47.32 -16.16 -9.70
N ARG A 55 47.83 -17.38 -9.92
CA ARG A 55 47.01 -18.51 -10.42
C ARG A 55 46.01 -19.02 -9.38
N ILE A 56 46.36 -18.97 -8.09
CA ILE A 56 45.49 -19.39 -6.98
C ILE A 56 44.38 -18.36 -6.71
N PHE A 57 44.67 -17.08 -6.95
CA PHE A 57 43.73 -15.97 -6.76
C PHE A 57 43.55 -15.18 -8.06
N PRO A 58 42.89 -15.75 -9.08
CA PRO A 58 42.70 -15.09 -10.37
C PRO A 58 41.82 -13.84 -10.27
N ASP A 59 40.93 -13.79 -9.27
CA ASP A 59 39.98 -12.71 -9.05
C ASP A 59 40.53 -11.57 -8.18
N ALA A 60 41.81 -11.65 -7.78
CA ALA A 60 42.44 -10.63 -6.97
C ALA A 60 42.64 -9.32 -7.75
N GLY A 61 42.44 -8.19 -7.08
CA GLY A 61 42.70 -6.88 -7.67
C GLY A 61 44.17 -6.69 -8.05
N PRO A 62 44.47 -5.80 -9.01
CA PRO A 62 45.83 -5.57 -9.46
C PRO A 62 46.72 -5.10 -8.30
N GLY A 63 47.79 -5.84 -8.00
CA GLY A 63 48.73 -5.49 -6.94
C GLY A 63 48.37 -6.01 -5.54
N GLU A 64 47.17 -6.60 -5.34
CA GLU A 64 46.73 -7.06 -4.01
C GLU A 64 47.51 -8.29 -3.54
N VAL A 65 47.76 -9.22 -4.45
CA VAL A 65 48.53 -10.44 -4.18
C VAL A 65 49.98 -10.08 -3.88
N GLU A 66 50.54 -9.13 -4.63
CA GLU A 66 51.90 -8.60 -4.46
C GLU A 66 52.07 -7.89 -3.12
N ALA A 67 51.11 -7.05 -2.72
CA ALA A 67 51.13 -6.34 -1.44
C ALA A 67 50.99 -7.30 -0.26
N CYS A 68 50.10 -8.30 -0.36
CA CYS A 68 49.99 -9.37 0.64
C CYS A 68 51.27 -10.19 0.72
N PHE A 69 51.86 -10.56 -0.42
CA PHE A 69 53.10 -11.34 -0.46
C PHE A 69 54.27 -10.60 0.19
N ALA A 70 54.37 -9.29 -0.06
CA ALA A 70 55.35 -8.43 0.61
C ALA A 70 55.11 -8.36 2.13
N ALA A 71 53.86 -8.16 2.57
CA ALA A 71 53.49 -8.10 3.98
C ALA A 71 53.73 -9.42 4.73
N SER A 72 53.56 -10.56 4.06
CA SER A 72 53.80 -11.90 4.60
C SER A 72 55.28 -12.33 4.57
N GLY A 73 56.22 -11.40 4.35
CA GLY A 73 57.66 -11.70 4.33
C GLY A 73 58.06 -12.60 3.16
N ARG A 74 57.35 -12.54 2.03
CA ARG A 74 57.53 -13.39 0.85
C ARG A 74 57.30 -14.90 1.12
N ASN A 75 56.52 -15.23 2.14
CA ASN A 75 56.11 -16.61 2.42
C ASN A 75 54.79 -16.93 1.72
N VAL A 76 54.82 -17.87 0.76
CA VAL A 76 53.64 -18.26 -0.04
C VAL A 76 52.49 -18.75 0.83
N HIS A 77 52.76 -19.59 1.84
CA HIS A 77 51.72 -20.16 2.68
C HIS A 77 51.05 -19.09 3.55
N ALA A 78 51.84 -18.25 4.22
CA ALA A 78 51.32 -17.13 5.00
C ALA A 78 50.53 -16.13 4.12
N THR A 79 50.94 -15.95 2.86
CA THR A 79 50.23 -15.10 1.90
C THR A 79 48.86 -15.68 1.53
N VAL A 80 48.79 -16.99 1.24
CA VAL A 80 47.53 -17.69 0.93
C VAL A 80 46.56 -17.59 2.10
N GLU A 81 47.02 -17.81 3.33
CA GLU A 81 46.18 -17.71 4.52
C GLU A 81 45.68 -16.28 4.75
N ALA A 82 46.57 -15.28 4.67
CA ALA A 82 46.21 -13.88 4.82
C ALA A 82 45.19 -13.43 3.76
N PHE A 83 45.33 -13.88 2.51
CA PHE A 83 44.41 -13.54 1.43
C PHE A 83 43.02 -14.16 1.64
N ARG A 84 42.97 -15.44 2.02
CA ARG A 84 41.71 -16.13 2.34
C ARG A 84 41.03 -15.51 3.56
N ALA A 85 41.79 -15.11 4.57
CA ALA A 85 41.26 -14.41 5.74
C ALA A 85 40.66 -13.05 5.37
N ARG A 86 41.34 -12.26 4.52
CA ARG A 86 40.81 -10.99 4.00
C ARG A 86 39.54 -11.18 3.18
N GLN A 87 39.49 -12.16 2.28
CA GLN A 87 38.27 -12.46 1.52
C GLN A 87 37.11 -12.86 2.44
N ARG A 88 37.38 -13.65 3.47
CA ARG A 88 36.36 -14.03 4.45
C ARG A 88 35.81 -12.80 5.17
N GLN A 89 36.69 -11.91 5.64
CA GLN A 89 36.28 -10.65 6.27
C GLN A 89 35.50 -9.73 5.34
N ALA A 90 35.90 -9.64 4.06
CA ALA A 90 35.19 -8.87 3.06
C ALA A 90 33.77 -9.41 2.84
N LYS A 91 33.61 -10.73 2.69
CA LYS A 91 32.31 -11.40 2.58
C LYS A 91 31.46 -11.21 3.82
N GLU A 92 32.04 -11.30 5.02
CA GLU A 92 31.34 -11.06 6.28
C GLU A 92 30.83 -9.60 6.37
N ARG A 93 31.66 -8.63 5.98
CA ARG A 93 31.27 -7.20 5.94
C ARG A 93 30.19 -6.93 4.89
N GLU A 94 30.26 -7.54 3.72
CA GLU A 94 29.25 -7.41 2.69
C GLU A 94 27.92 -8.04 3.12
N ALA A 95 27.96 -9.24 3.71
CA ALA A 95 26.77 -9.91 4.25
C ALA A 95 26.11 -9.09 5.36
N ALA A 96 26.90 -8.48 6.25
CA ALA A 96 26.36 -7.59 7.26
C ALA A 96 25.82 -6.28 6.68
N ALA A 97 26.47 -5.71 5.67
CA ALA A 97 25.94 -4.56 4.94
C ALA A 97 24.58 -4.87 4.31
N ALA A 98 24.42 -6.05 3.70
CA ALA A 98 23.15 -6.51 3.15
C ALA A 98 22.10 -6.70 4.26
N ARG A 99 22.47 -7.31 5.39
CA ARG A 99 21.54 -7.50 6.53
C ARG A 99 21.10 -6.17 7.14
N VAL A 100 21.99 -5.19 7.30
CA VAL A 100 21.65 -3.85 7.80
C VAL A 100 20.79 -3.07 6.82
N ALA A 101 21.04 -3.23 5.51
CA ALA A 101 20.20 -2.62 4.49
C ALA A 101 18.78 -3.21 4.48
N ALA A 102 18.64 -4.51 4.76
CA ALA A 102 17.37 -5.21 4.87
C ALA A 102 16.69 -5.06 6.24
N ALA A 103 17.45 -4.68 7.27
CA ALA A 103 16.94 -4.58 8.63
C ALA A 103 15.83 -3.54 8.72
N SER A 104 14.67 -3.99 9.19
CA SER A 104 13.48 -3.17 9.35
C SER A 104 13.49 -2.42 10.69
N SER A 105 14.21 -2.94 11.68
CA SER A 105 14.22 -2.42 13.05
C SER A 105 15.62 -2.16 13.62
N VAL A 106 15.66 -1.45 14.75
CA VAL A 106 16.90 -1.18 15.49
C VAL A 106 17.39 -2.45 16.18
N GLU A 107 16.49 -3.33 16.60
CA GLU A 107 16.80 -4.61 17.24
C GLU A 107 17.52 -5.57 16.29
N GLU A 108 17.10 -5.62 15.03
CA GLU A 108 17.78 -6.41 13.99
C GLU A 108 19.19 -5.89 13.72
N CYS A 109 19.36 -4.57 13.60
CA CYS A 109 20.68 -3.93 13.50
C CYS A 109 21.54 -4.21 14.75
N ALA A 110 20.97 -4.14 15.95
CA ALA A 110 21.68 -4.41 17.19
C ALA A 110 22.18 -5.86 17.25
N GLY A 111 21.39 -6.83 16.76
CA GLY A 111 21.82 -8.23 16.63
C GLY A 111 23.05 -8.38 15.74
N VAL A 112 23.05 -7.77 14.56
CA VAL A 112 24.21 -7.81 13.64
C VAL A 112 25.44 -7.11 14.24
N LEU A 113 25.24 -6.01 14.96
CA LEU A 113 26.33 -5.32 15.67
C LEU A 113 26.96 -6.24 16.73
N VAL A 114 26.15 -6.89 17.57
CA VAL A 114 26.63 -7.80 18.61
C VAL A 114 27.38 -9.00 18.00
N GLU A 115 26.87 -9.59 16.92
CA GLU A 115 27.58 -10.63 16.16
C GLU A 115 28.95 -10.13 15.66
N HIS A 116 29.01 -8.91 15.11
CA HIS A 116 30.25 -8.35 14.60
C HIS A 116 31.27 -7.97 15.67
N LEU A 117 30.81 -7.48 16.82
CA LEU A 117 31.65 -7.13 17.96
C LEU A 117 32.15 -8.38 18.69
N SER A 118 31.34 -9.44 18.78
CA SER A 118 31.77 -10.71 19.40
C SER A 118 32.87 -11.42 18.59
N ALA A 119 32.99 -11.12 17.29
CA ALA A 119 34.07 -11.59 16.43
C ALA A 119 35.32 -10.67 16.42
N ALA A 120 35.37 -9.64 17.27
CA ALA A 120 36.52 -8.74 17.35
C ALA A 120 37.71 -9.41 18.06
N ALA A 121 38.93 -9.14 17.58
CA ALA A 121 40.15 -9.70 18.17
C ALA A 121 40.54 -9.01 19.50
N ASP A 122 40.28 -7.71 19.59
CA ASP A 122 40.57 -6.88 20.76
C ASP A 122 39.64 -5.65 20.81
N ALA A 123 39.80 -4.81 21.84
CA ALA A 123 38.98 -3.62 22.04
C ALA A 123 39.15 -2.56 20.93
N ALA A 124 40.33 -2.47 20.29
CA ALA A 124 40.57 -1.53 19.19
C ALA A 124 39.91 -2.01 17.88
N ASP A 125 39.92 -3.32 17.60
CA ASP A 125 39.16 -3.92 16.51
C ASP A 125 37.66 -3.76 16.72
N ALA A 126 37.17 -3.99 17.95
CA ALA A 126 35.76 -3.80 18.30
C ALA A 126 35.28 -2.37 18.04
N THR A 127 36.06 -1.35 18.45
CA THR A 127 35.71 0.06 18.19
C THR A 127 35.75 0.42 16.71
N THR A 128 36.72 -0.11 15.96
CA THR A 128 36.78 0.07 14.50
C THR A 128 35.57 -0.54 13.79
N ARG A 129 35.17 -1.75 14.19
CA ARG A 129 33.97 -2.44 13.69
C ARG A 129 32.70 -1.70 14.06
N ALA A 130 32.56 -1.24 15.30
CA ALA A 130 31.42 -0.44 15.74
C ALA A 130 31.29 0.84 14.93
N SER A 131 32.37 1.58 14.74
CA SER A 131 32.38 2.83 13.95
C SER A 131 31.96 2.58 12.49
N TRP A 132 32.49 1.54 11.85
CA TRP A 132 32.09 1.14 10.51
C TRP A 132 30.60 0.74 10.44
N PHE A 133 30.14 -0.06 11.40
CA PHE A 133 28.74 -0.50 11.46
C PHE A 133 27.78 0.66 11.67
N LEU A 134 28.09 1.61 12.55
CA LEU A 134 27.24 2.79 12.78
C LEU A 134 27.11 3.66 11.52
N LYS A 135 28.20 3.86 10.78
CA LYS A 135 28.16 4.57 9.47
C LYS A 135 27.29 3.84 8.45
N LEU A 136 27.35 2.51 8.46
CA LEU A 136 26.52 1.68 7.59
C LEU A 136 25.02 1.82 7.94
N VAL A 137 24.68 1.78 9.24
CA VAL A 137 23.30 2.02 9.71
C VAL A 137 22.83 3.42 9.36
N GLU A 138 23.64 4.45 9.61
CA GLU A 138 23.33 5.84 9.27
C GLU A 138 23.01 5.99 7.78
N GLY A 139 23.86 5.41 6.91
CA GLY A 139 23.62 5.40 5.46
C GLY A 139 22.35 4.64 5.05
N ALA A 140 22.06 3.51 5.69
CA ALA A 140 20.85 2.73 5.42
C ALA A 140 19.57 3.47 5.87
N VAL A 141 19.60 4.12 7.03
CA VAL A 141 18.49 4.92 7.56
C VAL A 141 18.27 6.17 6.71
N ALA A 142 19.34 6.87 6.30
CA ALA A 142 19.24 8.03 5.41
C ALA A 142 18.60 7.67 4.06
N LYS A 143 18.97 6.53 3.47
CA LYS A 143 18.37 6.05 2.22
C LYS A 143 16.89 5.69 2.39
N ARG A 144 16.54 4.95 3.45
CA ARG A 144 15.15 4.56 3.73
C ARG A 144 14.27 5.78 3.98
N SER A 145 14.72 6.69 4.84
CA SER A 145 13.98 7.94 5.12
C SER A 145 13.83 8.82 3.88
N ALA A 146 14.85 8.93 3.02
CA ALA A 146 14.73 9.65 1.76
C ALA A 146 13.68 9.03 0.83
N ALA A 147 13.67 7.69 0.72
CA ALA A 147 12.68 6.96 -0.09
C ALA A 147 11.26 7.10 0.47
N GLU A 148 11.09 6.99 1.80
CA GLU A 148 9.80 7.16 2.47
C GLU A 148 9.25 8.57 2.30
N VAL A 149 10.08 9.59 2.48
CA VAL A 149 9.66 10.98 2.27
C VAL A 149 9.31 11.24 0.79
N ALA A 150 10.01 10.62 -0.16
CA ALA A 150 9.65 10.72 -1.58
C ALA A 150 8.27 10.09 -1.85
N ALA A 151 8.03 8.87 -1.33
CA ALA A 151 6.73 8.19 -1.46
C ALA A 151 5.59 8.99 -0.82
N LEU A 152 5.80 9.53 0.38
CA LEU A 152 4.81 10.38 1.05
C LEU A 152 4.52 11.68 0.29
N ARG A 153 5.51 12.27 -0.38
CA ARG A 153 5.31 13.44 -1.23
C ARG A 153 4.46 13.10 -2.45
N GLU A 154 4.73 11.99 -3.13
CA GLU A 154 3.92 11.52 -4.25
C GLU A 154 2.47 11.28 -3.82
N GLU A 155 2.25 10.57 -2.71
CA GLU A 155 0.92 10.32 -2.16
C GLU A 155 0.19 11.63 -1.83
N ASN A 156 0.86 12.58 -1.18
CA ASN A 156 0.27 13.87 -0.83
C ASN A 156 -0.15 14.66 -2.08
N THR A 157 0.69 14.67 -3.13
CA THR A 157 0.31 15.30 -4.41
C THR A 157 -0.89 14.62 -5.07
N ALA A 158 -0.98 13.29 -5.01
CA ALA A 158 -2.11 12.54 -5.54
C ALA A 158 -3.40 12.80 -4.75
N LEU A 159 -3.31 12.87 -3.42
CA LEU A 159 -4.44 13.20 -2.55
C LEU A 159 -4.93 14.64 -2.76
N ALA A 160 -4.01 15.60 -2.91
CA ALA A 160 -4.36 16.98 -3.23
C ALA A 160 -5.12 17.06 -4.57
N ALA A 161 -4.62 16.39 -5.61
CA ALA A 161 -5.29 16.34 -6.91
C ALA A 161 -6.70 15.72 -6.83
N ARG A 162 -6.88 14.66 -6.03
CA ARG A 162 -8.20 14.04 -5.78
C ARG A 162 -9.14 14.99 -5.03
N ALA A 163 -8.64 15.72 -4.04
CA ALA A 163 -9.43 16.69 -3.29
C ALA A 163 -9.95 17.81 -4.22
N GLU A 164 -9.09 18.38 -5.06
CA GLU A 164 -9.51 19.40 -6.02
C GLU A 164 -10.54 18.88 -7.03
N ALA A 165 -10.40 17.64 -7.51
CA ALA A 165 -11.38 17.04 -8.40
C ALA A 165 -12.76 16.92 -7.71
N ALA A 166 -12.77 16.44 -6.46
CA ALA A 166 -14.01 16.35 -5.67
C ALA A 166 -14.65 17.72 -5.40
N GLU A 167 -13.85 18.79 -5.23
CA GLU A 167 -14.37 20.15 -5.10
C GLU A 167 -15.02 20.66 -6.39
N ARG A 168 -14.42 20.36 -7.56
CA ARG A 168 -15.01 20.71 -8.87
C ARG A 168 -16.35 20.01 -9.06
N ASP A 169 -16.43 18.72 -8.73
CA ASP A 169 -17.66 17.93 -8.84
C ASP A 169 -18.74 18.44 -7.87
N ASN A 170 -18.37 18.75 -6.63
CA ASN A 170 -19.27 19.40 -5.67
C ASN A 170 -19.80 20.73 -6.20
N GLY A 171 -18.96 21.51 -6.88
CA GLY A 171 -19.37 22.74 -7.55
C GLY A 171 -20.42 22.50 -8.64
N VAL A 172 -20.24 21.46 -9.46
CA VAL A 172 -21.23 21.05 -10.49
C VAL A 172 -22.54 20.64 -9.82
N LEU A 173 -22.48 19.80 -8.80
CA LEU A 173 -23.66 19.33 -8.08
C LEU A 173 -24.45 20.48 -7.43
N ARG A 174 -23.77 21.41 -6.76
CA ARG A 174 -24.43 22.60 -6.17
C ARG A 174 -25.17 23.43 -7.22
N ARG A 175 -24.56 23.63 -8.39
CA ARG A 175 -25.23 24.32 -9.51
C ARG A 175 -26.43 23.54 -10.03
N GLY A 176 -26.30 22.22 -10.17
CA GLY A 176 -27.39 21.34 -10.57
C GLY A 176 -28.57 21.40 -9.59
N VAL A 177 -28.31 21.31 -8.29
CA VAL A 177 -29.31 21.42 -7.23
C VAL A 177 -29.99 22.80 -7.25
N ALA A 178 -29.22 23.88 -7.38
CA ALA A 178 -29.79 25.22 -7.49
C ALA A 178 -30.70 25.38 -8.73
N ALA A 179 -30.30 24.81 -9.87
CA ALA A 179 -31.13 24.81 -11.08
C ALA A 179 -32.42 23.99 -10.89
N GLN A 180 -32.34 22.84 -10.22
CA GLN A 180 -33.50 22.02 -9.90
C GLN A 180 -34.47 22.74 -8.97
N HIS A 181 -33.96 23.43 -7.94
CA HIS A 181 -34.78 24.23 -7.04
C HIS A 181 -35.55 25.32 -7.79
N ARG A 182 -34.88 26.05 -8.70
CA ARG A 182 -35.53 27.09 -9.53
C ARG A 182 -36.67 26.51 -10.38
N ARG A 183 -36.44 25.38 -11.04
CA ARG A 183 -37.47 24.69 -11.84
C ARG A 183 -38.65 24.26 -10.97
N GLN A 184 -38.40 23.80 -9.75
CA GLN A 184 -39.47 23.42 -8.83
C GLN A 184 -40.31 24.64 -8.42
N GLU A 185 -39.68 25.77 -8.10
CA GLU A 185 -40.42 26.99 -7.80
C GLU A 185 -41.25 27.49 -9.00
N GLU A 186 -40.73 27.37 -10.23
CA GLU A 186 -41.49 27.70 -11.45
C GLU A 186 -42.74 26.83 -11.58
N LEU A 187 -42.62 25.52 -11.41
CA LEU A 187 -43.74 24.59 -11.43
C LEU A 187 -44.77 24.89 -10.32
N GLU A 188 -44.32 25.25 -9.12
CA GLU A 188 -45.22 25.64 -8.03
C GLU A 188 -45.99 26.94 -8.36
N ARG A 189 -45.33 27.91 -8.99
CA ARG A 189 -45.99 29.15 -9.47
C ARG A 189 -47.02 28.85 -10.54
N GLU A 190 -46.68 28.04 -11.54
CA GLU A 190 -47.58 27.62 -12.62
C GLU A 190 -48.77 26.84 -12.07
N ASN A 191 -48.54 25.91 -11.14
CA ASN A 191 -49.60 25.19 -10.45
C ASN A 191 -50.56 26.14 -9.72
N GLY A 192 -50.02 27.19 -9.08
CA GLY A 192 -50.81 28.24 -8.45
C GLY A 192 -51.67 29.02 -9.46
N VAL A 193 -51.14 29.35 -10.64
CA VAL A 193 -51.90 29.99 -11.73
C VAL A 193 -53.02 29.06 -12.22
N LEU A 194 -52.71 27.78 -12.47
CA LEU A 194 -53.68 26.79 -12.93
C LEU A 194 -54.83 26.63 -11.92
N LYS A 195 -54.53 26.49 -10.63
CA LYS A 195 -55.56 26.40 -9.57
C LYS A 195 -56.50 27.61 -9.58
N ARG A 196 -55.96 28.82 -9.72
CA ARG A 196 -56.79 30.03 -9.85
C ARG A 196 -57.64 30.01 -11.12
N GLY A 197 -57.06 29.59 -12.24
CA GLY A 197 -57.78 29.45 -13.51
C GLY A 197 -58.96 28.48 -13.41
N VAL A 198 -58.75 27.31 -12.80
CA VAL A 198 -59.82 26.32 -12.56
C VAL A 198 -60.92 26.91 -11.68
N ALA A 199 -60.59 27.63 -10.61
CA ALA A 199 -61.58 28.28 -9.75
C ALA A 199 -62.43 29.32 -10.52
N VAL A 200 -61.81 30.12 -11.40
CA VAL A 200 -62.54 31.08 -12.25
C VAL A 200 -63.46 30.38 -13.24
N LEU A 201 -63.00 29.29 -13.87
CA LEU A 201 -63.83 28.51 -14.79
C LEU A 201 -65.04 27.91 -14.08
N HIS A 202 -64.85 27.34 -12.90
CA HIS A 202 -65.94 26.80 -12.08
C HIS A 202 -66.98 27.87 -11.77
N ARG A 203 -66.53 29.05 -11.33
CA ARG A 203 -67.43 30.18 -11.05
C ARG A 203 -68.23 30.61 -12.29
N ARG A 204 -67.59 30.73 -13.45
CA ARG A 204 -68.28 31.08 -14.71
C ARG A 204 -69.28 30.01 -15.11
N GLN A 205 -68.96 28.74 -14.89
CA GLN A 205 -69.86 27.64 -15.16
C GLN A 205 -71.10 27.73 -14.26
N GLU A 206 -70.94 27.95 -12.95
CA GLU A 206 -72.08 28.15 -12.04
C GLU A 206 -72.95 29.35 -12.45
N GLU A 207 -72.33 30.47 -12.85
CA GLU A 207 -73.05 31.67 -13.31
C GLU A 207 -73.85 31.37 -14.59
N ALA A 208 -73.27 30.62 -15.54
CA ALA A 208 -73.96 30.20 -16.76
C ALA A 208 -75.11 29.22 -16.49
N GLU A 209 -74.93 28.28 -15.54
CA GLU A 209 -75.98 27.35 -15.11
C GLU A 209 -77.15 28.09 -14.48
N ARG A 210 -76.89 29.06 -13.58
CA ARG A 210 -77.93 29.92 -12.99
C ARG A 210 -78.69 30.72 -14.05
N ALA A 211 -77.98 31.35 -14.99
CA ALA A 211 -78.62 32.10 -16.07
C ALA A 211 -79.47 31.19 -16.98
N ALA A 212 -79.00 29.96 -17.25
CA ALA A 212 -79.76 28.98 -18.03
C ALA A 212 -81.04 28.54 -17.30
N GLU A 213 -80.97 28.34 -15.98
CA GLU A 213 -82.15 28.04 -15.15
C GLU A 213 -83.16 29.20 -15.14
N GLU A 214 -82.69 30.45 -15.01
CA GLU A 214 -83.55 31.63 -15.09
C GLU A 214 -84.25 31.73 -16.46
N MET A 215 -83.53 31.49 -17.55
CA MET A 215 -84.10 31.47 -18.89
C MET A 215 -85.12 30.34 -19.06
N ARG A 216 -84.84 29.14 -18.51
CA ARG A 216 -85.80 28.03 -18.51
C ARG A 216 -87.09 28.39 -17.77
N LYS A 217 -87.00 29.05 -16.61
CA LYS A 217 -88.17 29.54 -15.85
C LYS A 217 -89.00 30.53 -16.68
N LYS A 218 -88.36 31.53 -17.29
CA LYS A 218 -89.03 32.51 -18.17
C LYS A 218 -89.72 31.84 -19.35
N VAL A 219 -89.08 30.85 -19.99
CA VAL A 219 -89.69 30.09 -21.09
C VAL A 219 -90.93 29.33 -20.61
N ALA A 220 -90.88 28.70 -19.43
CA ALA A 220 -92.03 28.01 -18.85
C ALA A 220 -93.19 28.98 -18.52
N GLU A 221 -92.90 30.15 -17.95
CA GLU A 221 -93.88 31.21 -17.68
C GLU A 221 -94.54 31.71 -18.96
N LEU A 222 -93.74 32.04 -19.99
CA LEU A 222 -94.26 32.48 -21.28
C LEU A 222 -95.06 31.38 -21.98
N ALA A 223 -94.65 30.11 -21.87
CA ALA A 223 -95.41 28.99 -22.40
C ALA A 223 -96.78 28.85 -21.70
N ALA A 224 -96.84 29.00 -20.38
CA ALA A 224 -98.10 28.99 -19.62
C ALA A 224 -99.02 30.18 -19.98
N ALA A 225 -98.45 31.38 -20.14
CA ALA A 225 -99.20 32.57 -20.56
C ALA A 225 -99.79 32.41 -21.97
N ASN A 226 -98.98 31.93 -22.93
CA ASN A 226 -99.45 31.63 -24.29
C ASN A 226 -100.55 30.56 -24.30
N TYR A 227 -100.43 29.53 -23.48
CA TYR A 227 -101.48 28.52 -23.33
C TYR A 227 -102.79 29.15 -22.83
N ALA A 228 -102.74 29.97 -21.77
CA ALA A 228 -103.93 30.65 -21.24
C ALA A 228 -104.58 31.58 -22.28
N LEU A 229 -103.79 32.36 -23.02
CA LEU A 229 -104.27 33.20 -24.12
C LEU A 229 -104.95 32.38 -25.22
N SER A 230 -104.40 31.21 -25.57
CA SER A 230 -104.99 30.33 -26.58
C SER A 230 -106.35 29.76 -26.14
N VAL A 231 -106.51 29.45 -24.85
CA VAL A 231 -107.78 28.99 -24.27
C VAL A 231 -108.81 30.11 -24.27
N GLN A 232 -108.41 31.33 -23.87
CA GLN A 232 -109.28 32.51 -23.92
C GLN A 232 -109.73 32.82 -25.35
N ALA A 233 -108.82 32.74 -26.33
CA ALA A 233 -109.15 32.95 -27.74
C ALA A 233 -110.16 31.91 -28.25
N ARG A 234 -110.02 30.63 -27.87
CA ARG A 234 -111.00 29.58 -28.20
C ARG A 234 -112.35 29.81 -27.52
N ALA A 235 -112.36 30.11 -26.22
CA ALA A 235 -113.58 30.41 -25.48
C ALA A 235 -114.32 31.65 -26.05
N GLY A 236 -113.59 32.68 -26.46
CA GLY A 236 -114.14 33.84 -27.16
C GLY A 236 -114.71 33.49 -28.54
N ALA A 237 -114.00 32.68 -29.33
CA ALA A 237 -114.48 32.20 -30.62
C ALA A 237 -115.74 31.31 -30.50
N ASP A 238 -115.79 30.45 -29.48
CA ASP A 238 -116.95 29.61 -29.19
C ASP A 238 -118.12 30.45 -28.65
N SER A 239 -117.86 31.47 -27.82
CA SER A 239 -118.88 32.44 -27.39
C SER A 239 -119.49 33.21 -28.58
N CYS A 240 -118.67 33.61 -29.55
CA CYS A 240 -119.12 34.23 -30.80
C CYS A 240 -119.91 33.26 -31.69
N ARG A 241 -119.54 31.97 -31.73
CA ARG A 241 -120.32 30.91 -32.41
C ARG A 241 -121.71 30.72 -31.78
N PHE A 242 -121.82 30.80 -30.45
CA PHE A 242 -123.12 30.74 -29.77
C PHE A 242 -123.96 32.02 -29.95
N GLN A 243 -123.35 33.20 -30.12
CA GLN A 243 -124.07 34.43 -30.46
C GLN A 243 -124.59 34.44 -31.91
N ALA A 244 -123.89 33.81 -32.84
CA ALA A 244 -124.34 33.70 -34.24
C ALA A 244 -125.58 32.80 -34.44
N PHE A 245 -125.93 31.96 -33.46
CA PHE A 245 -127.10 31.07 -33.51
C PHE A 245 -128.36 31.64 -32.83
N ARG A 246 -128.29 32.83 -32.22
CA ARG A 246 -129.45 33.57 -31.71
C ARG A 246 -129.82 34.70 -32.65
N GLY A 247 -130.37 34.35 -33.82
CA GLY A 247 -131.22 35.28 -34.54
C GLY A 247 -132.54 35.46 -33.75
N PRO A 248 -133.11 36.68 -33.67
CA PRO A 248 -134.47 36.84 -33.17
C PRO A 248 -135.43 36.15 -34.14
N ASP A 249 -136.29 35.26 -33.63
CA ASP A 249 -137.48 34.81 -34.35
C ASP A 249 -138.32 36.03 -34.71
N VAL A 250 -138.57 36.19 -36.01
CA VAL A 250 -139.60 37.10 -36.52
C VAL A 250 -140.54 36.26 -37.38
N PHE A 251 -141.74 36.07 -36.83
CA PHE A 251 -142.94 35.31 -37.28
C PHE A 251 -143.02 33.82 -36.90
#